data_AF-A0A519VKI8-F1
#
_entry.id   AF-A0A519VKI8-F1
#
_cell.length_a   1.000
_cell.length_b   1.000
_cell.length_c   1.000
_cell.angle_alpha   90.00
_cell.angle_beta   90.00
_cell.angle_gamma   90.00
#
_symmetry.space_group_name_H-M   'P 1'
#
loop_
_entity.id
_entity.type
_entity.pdbx_description
1 polymer ?
#
loop_
_entity_poly.entity_id
_entity_poly.type
_entity_poly.pdbx_seq_one_letter_code
_entity_poly.pdbx_strand_id
1 'polypeptide(L)'
;MKKLFTVVAIVISCQVQANAQGNKLVKYQYWPNRNAKFLSAKITDTTTSYFEGTKLYWFNLGGDTVIHVWKKDLDVNMRIGSVYTFKGLKKMVYKFK
;
A
#
# COMPACT_ATOMS: atom_id res chain seq x y z
N MET A 1 -41.34 40.97 37.44
CA MET A 1 -41.95 39.69 37.05
C MET A 1 -41.29 39.20 35.76
N LYS A 2 -40.72 38.00 35.82
CA LYS A 2 -40.35 37.06 34.72
C LYS A 2 -39.71 37.66 33.45
N LYS A 3 -38.37 37.67 33.42
CA LYS A 3 -37.60 37.69 32.17
C LYS A 3 -37.38 36.24 31.72
N LEU A 4 -38.10 35.81 30.70
CA LEU A 4 -37.78 34.62 29.91
C LEU A 4 -36.57 34.96 29.04
N PHE A 5 -35.47 34.21 29.13
CA PHE A 5 -34.63 33.90 27.96
C PHE A 5 -33.96 32.55 28.18
N THR A 6 -34.61 31.52 27.65
CA THR A 6 -34.06 30.19 27.38
C THR A 6 -32.88 30.34 26.43
N VAL A 7 -31.65 30.13 26.90
CA VAL A 7 -30.49 30.00 26.01
C VAL A 7 -30.24 28.51 25.82
N VAL A 8 -30.75 28.01 24.70
CA VAL A 8 -30.45 26.68 24.16
C VAL A 8 -28.96 26.63 23.83
N ALA A 9 -28.22 25.78 24.52
CA ALA A 9 -26.83 25.48 24.19
C ALA A 9 -26.80 24.61 22.92
N ILE A 10 -26.57 25.24 21.77
CA ILE A 10 -26.27 24.55 20.51
C ILE A 10 -24.84 24.02 20.64
N VAL A 11 -24.73 22.73 20.97
CA VAL A 11 -23.47 21.99 20.87
C VAL A 11 -23.20 21.78 19.38
N ILE A 12 -22.31 22.60 18.82
CA ILE A 12 -21.78 22.42 17.47
C ILE A 12 -20.91 21.17 17.53
N SER A 13 -21.50 20.01 17.19
CA SER A 13 -20.76 18.81 16.88
C SER A 13 -19.96 19.09 15.61
N CYS A 14 -18.70 19.51 15.78
CA CYS A 14 -17.71 19.48 14.72
C CYS A 14 -17.60 18.03 14.25
N GLN A 15 -18.36 17.69 13.20
CA GLN A 15 -18.17 16.50 12.41
C GLN A 15 -16.81 16.64 11.74
N VAL A 16 -15.76 16.20 12.42
CA VAL A 16 -14.48 15.98 11.78
C VAL A 16 -14.76 14.89 10.76
N GLN A 17 -14.98 15.28 9.51
CA GLN A 17 -14.96 14.37 8.38
C GLN A 17 -13.53 13.88 8.27
N ALA A 18 -13.21 12.85 9.07
CA ALA A 18 -12.07 12.00 8.82
C ALA A 18 -12.36 11.28 7.51
N ASN A 19 -12.06 11.94 6.40
CA ASN A 19 -11.88 11.28 5.12
C ASN A 19 -10.61 10.44 5.29
N ALA A 20 -10.74 9.26 5.89
CA ALA A 20 -9.82 8.17 5.70
C ALA A 20 -9.96 7.75 4.23
N GLN A 21 -9.37 8.56 3.36
CA GLN A 21 -9.23 8.27 1.94
C GLN A 21 -8.25 7.10 1.89
N GLY A 22 -8.77 5.90 2.10
CA GLY A 22 -8.00 4.67 2.23
C GLY A 22 -7.05 4.59 1.05
N ASN A 23 -5.76 4.75 1.34
CA ASN A 23 -4.76 4.75 0.30
C ASN A 23 -4.88 3.43 -0.46
N LYS A 24 -5.20 3.53 -1.75
CA LYS A 24 -5.48 2.38 -2.58
C LYS A 24 -4.18 1.58 -2.74
N LEU A 25 -4.10 0.42 -2.12
CA LEU A 25 -2.97 -0.50 -2.23
C LEU A 25 -2.56 -0.69 -3.69
N VAL A 26 -1.36 -0.25 -4.01
CA VAL A 26 -0.72 -0.33 -5.32
C VAL A 26 0.12 -1.60 -5.38
N LYS A 27 -0.24 -2.49 -6.30
CA LYS A 27 0.49 -3.74 -6.54
C LYS A 27 1.31 -3.64 -7.83
N TYR A 28 2.54 -4.10 -7.78
CA TYR A 28 3.42 -4.22 -8.94
C TYR A 28 3.90 -5.66 -9.13
N GLN A 29 4.07 -6.05 -10.39
CA GLN A 29 4.87 -7.22 -10.77
C GLN A 29 6.29 -6.76 -11.05
N TYR A 30 7.26 -7.36 -10.37
CA TYR A 30 8.66 -7.24 -10.75
C TYR A 30 8.96 -8.13 -11.95
N TRP A 31 9.50 -7.52 -13.00
CA TRP A 31 9.94 -8.23 -14.19
C TRP A 31 11.24 -7.61 -14.70
N PRO A 32 12.39 -8.07 -14.18
CA PRO A 32 13.68 -7.48 -14.51
C PRO A 32 13.89 -7.49 -16.03
N ASN A 33 14.49 -6.42 -16.54
CA ASN A 33 14.87 -6.24 -17.95
C ASN A 33 13.72 -6.18 -18.98
N ARG A 34 12.45 -6.17 -18.56
CA ARG A 34 11.31 -6.07 -19.48
C ARG A 34 10.66 -4.68 -19.55
N ASN A 35 10.73 -3.90 -18.47
CA ASN A 35 10.10 -2.57 -18.40
C ASN A 35 11.10 -1.48 -17.98
N ALA A 36 10.88 -0.24 -18.44
CA ALA A 36 11.71 0.90 -18.05
C ALA A 36 11.37 1.46 -16.65
N LYS A 37 10.20 1.13 -16.10
CA LYS A 37 9.77 1.64 -14.79
C LYS A 37 10.59 1.02 -13.66
N PHE A 38 11.05 1.87 -12.75
CA PHE A 38 11.75 1.46 -11.55
C PHE A 38 11.15 2.11 -10.30
N LEU A 39 11.43 1.53 -9.15
CA LEU A 39 11.10 2.08 -7.83
C LEU A 39 12.24 1.75 -6.86
N SER A 40 12.77 2.76 -6.18
CA SER A 40 13.73 2.58 -5.10
C SER A 40 13.04 2.91 -3.78
N ALA A 41 13.03 1.97 -2.85
CA ALA A 41 12.38 2.15 -1.55
C ALA A 41 12.96 1.19 -0.50
N LYS A 42 12.75 1.54 0.77
CA LYS A 42 13.03 0.66 1.90
C LYS A 42 11.97 -0.45 1.96
N ILE A 43 12.40 -1.69 2.05
CA ILE A 43 11.51 -2.83 2.28
C ILE A 43 11.11 -2.79 3.76
N THR A 44 9.81 -2.63 4.03
CA THR A 44 9.27 -2.55 5.39
C THR A 44 8.83 -3.91 5.91
N ASP A 45 8.37 -4.79 5.02
CA ASP A 45 7.87 -6.11 5.37
C ASP A 45 7.93 -7.05 4.16
N THR A 46 7.92 -8.36 4.42
CA THR A 46 7.90 -9.41 3.40
C THR A 46 6.86 -10.45 3.74
N THR A 47 6.03 -10.81 2.77
CA THR A 47 5.00 -11.84 2.93
C THR A 47 5.12 -12.88 1.82
N THR A 48 4.69 -14.11 2.09
CA THR A 48 4.58 -15.14 1.05
C THR A 48 3.17 -15.68 1.00
N SER A 49 2.67 -15.97 -0.19
CA SER A 49 1.38 -16.63 -0.41
C SER A 49 1.54 -17.81 -1.36
N TYR A 50 0.48 -18.61 -1.52
CA TYR A 50 0.45 -19.71 -2.48
C TYR A 50 -0.69 -19.51 -3.47
N PHE A 51 -0.42 -19.80 -4.74
CA PHE A 51 -1.43 -19.83 -5.81
C PHE A 51 -1.13 -21.05 -6.68
N GLU A 52 -2.09 -21.97 -6.80
CA GLU A 52 -1.95 -23.21 -7.60
C GLU A 52 -0.65 -23.98 -7.29
N GLY A 53 -0.33 -24.14 -6.00
CA GLY A 53 0.90 -24.83 -5.55
C GLY A 53 2.19 -24.01 -5.72
N THR A 54 2.13 -22.84 -6.34
CA THR A 54 3.28 -21.94 -6.53
C THR A 54 3.39 -20.94 -5.38
N LYS A 55 4.55 -20.92 -4.71
CA LYS A 55 4.86 -19.92 -3.68
C LYS A 55 5.21 -18.57 -4.31
N LEU A 56 4.47 -17.54 -3.92
CA LEU A 56 4.62 -16.15 -4.35
C LEU A 56 5.32 -15.33 -3.26
N TYR A 57 6.21 -14.42 -3.66
CA TYR A 57 6.96 -13.56 -2.74
C TYR A 57 6.54 -12.10 -2.91
N TRP A 58 6.22 -11.45 -1.80
CA TRP A 58 5.69 -10.09 -1.77
C TRP A 58 6.55 -9.21 -0.87
N PHE A 59 6.92 -8.05 -1.39
CA PHE A 59 7.72 -7.04 -0.69
C PHE A 59 6.89 -5.79 -0.47
N ASN A 60 6.63 -5.45 0.78
CA ASN A 60 5.96 -4.21 1.18
C ASN A 60 7.00 -3.10 1.27
N LEU A 61 6.69 -1.95 0.65
CA LEU A 61 7.58 -0.78 0.62
C LEU A 61 7.06 0.38 1.49
N GLY A 62 6.17 0.08 2.43
CA GLY A 62 5.48 1.04 3.29
C GLY A 62 4.06 1.37 2.81
N GLY A 63 3.11 1.33 3.75
CA GLY A 63 1.70 1.73 3.65
C GLY A 63 0.91 1.01 2.55
N ASP A 64 1.19 1.41 1.31
CA ASP A 64 0.26 1.25 0.20
C ASP A 64 0.94 0.67 -1.04
N THR A 65 2.19 0.23 -0.96
CA THR A 65 2.90 -0.35 -2.11
C THR A 65 3.42 -1.75 -1.83
N VAL A 66 3.02 -2.70 -2.68
CA VAL A 66 3.50 -4.08 -2.66
C VAL A 66 4.08 -4.48 -4.01
N ILE A 67 5.20 -5.18 -3.99
CA ILE A 67 5.85 -5.73 -5.18
C ILE A 67 5.85 -7.26 -5.10
N HIS A 68 5.29 -7.91 -6.11
CA HIS A 68 5.46 -9.35 -6.34
C HIS A 68 6.79 -9.63 -7.04
N VAL A 69 7.53 -10.61 -6.54
CA VAL A 69 8.79 -11.09 -7.12
C VAL A 69 8.72 -12.61 -7.30
N TRP A 70 9.09 -13.10 -8.47
CA TRP A 70 9.21 -14.54 -8.71
C TRP A 70 10.42 -15.11 -7.98
N LYS A 71 10.34 -16.37 -7.54
CA LYS A 71 11.45 -17.06 -6.86
C LYS A 71 12.78 -16.94 -7.61
N LYS A 72 12.74 -17.04 -8.94
CA LYS A 72 13.93 -16.97 -9.83
C LYS A 72 14.58 -15.58 -9.89
N ASP A 73 13.84 -14.54 -9.53
CA ASP A 73 14.26 -13.14 -9.61
C ASP A 73 14.53 -12.55 -8.20
N LEU A 74 14.55 -13.40 -7.16
CA LEU A 74 14.91 -12.99 -5.80
C LEU A 74 16.41 -12.62 -5.73
N ASP A 75 16.70 -11.53 -5.04
CA ASP A 75 18.05 -11.03 -4.80
C ASP A 75 18.34 -11.06 -3.30
N VAL A 76 19.58 -11.38 -2.92
CA VAL A 76 20.04 -11.44 -1.53
C VAL A 76 19.90 -10.11 -0.79
N ASN A 77 19.82 -9.00 -1.52
CA ASN A 77 19.64 -7.66 -0.99
C ASN A 77 18.17 -7.28 -0.78
N MET A 78 17.22 -8.09 -1.25
CA MET A 78 15.78 -7.89 -1.00
C MET A 78 15.43 -8.39 0.41
N ARG A 79 15.76 -7.61 1.44
CA ARG A 79 15.53 -7.94 2.86
C ARG A 79 14.83 -6.79 3.58
N ILE A 80 14.07 -7.11 4.62
CA ILE A 80 13.44 -6.12 5.49
C ILE A 80 14.52 -5.17 6.03
N GLY A 81 14.26 -3.87 5.97
CA GLY A 81 15.17 -2.82 6.40
C GLY A 81 16.11 -2.31 5.30
N SER A 82 16.33 -3.07 4.23
CA SER A 82 17.20 -2.67 3.12
C SER A 82 16.47 -1.75 2.15
N VAL A 83 17.20 -0.78 1.60
CA VAL A 83 16.76 -0.01 0.42
C VAL A 83 17.11 -0.82 -0.82
N TYR A 84 16.12 -1.10 -1.67
CA TYR A 84 16.31 -1.86 -2.89
C TYR A 84 15.70 -1.13 -4.08
N THR A 85 16.37 -1.21 -5.24
CA THR A 85 15.88 -0.61 -6.49
C THR A 85 15.31 -1.68 -7.41
N PHE A 86 14.00 -1.75 -7.49
CA PHE A 86 13.27 -2.66 -8.36
C PHE A 86 13.19 -2.07 -9.78
N LYS A 87 14.10 -2.49 -10.68
CA LYS A 87 14.07 -2.12 -12.11
C LYS A 87 13.23 -3.12 -12.93
N GLY A 88 12.22 -2.65 -13.65
CA GLY A 88 11.36 -3.53 -14.47
C GLY A 88 9.95 -3.74 -13.93
N LEU A 89 9.35 -2.73 -13.30
CA LEU A 89 8.04 -2.86 -12.67
C LEU A 89 6.88 -2.70 -13.66
N LYS A 90 5.88 -3.57 -13.55
CA LYS A 90 4.58 -3.44 -14.22
C LYS A 90 3.47 -3.32 -13.18
N LYS A 91 2.64 -2.28 -13.26
CA LYS A 91 1.50 -2.12 -12.35
C LYS A 91 0.49 -3.25 -12.59
N MET A 92 0.10 -3.96 -11.54
CA MET A 92 -0.98 -4.93 -11.62
C MET A 92 -2.30 -4.18 -11.54
N VAL A 93 -3.10 -4.25 -12.59
CA VAL A 93 -4.46 -3.70 -12.59
C VAL A 93 -5.41 -4.87 -12.37
N TYR A 94 -5.84 -5.08 -11.13
CA TYR A 94 -7.00 -5.93 -10.90
C TYR A 94 -8.24 -5.14 -11.34
N LYS A 95 -8.79 -5.50 -12.50
CA LYS A 95 -10.18 -5.20 -12.82
C LYS A 95 -10.99 -6.34 -12.20
N PHE A 96 -11.65 -6.10 -11.08
CA PHE A 96 -12.77 -6.93 -10.69
C PHE A 96 -13.80 -6.78 -11.82
N LYS A 97 -14.03 -7.86 -12.57
CA LYS A 97 -15.21 -7.98 -13.42
C LYS A 97 -16.35 -8.50 -12.56
#